data_AF-A0A0A2VY08-F1
#
_entry.id   AF-A0A0A2VY08-F1
#
_cell.length_a   1.000
_cell.length_b   1.000
_cell.length_c   1.000
_cell.angle_alpha   90.00
_cell.angle_beta   90.00
_cell.angle_gamma   90.00
#
_symmetry.space_group_name_H-M   'P 1'
#
loop_
_entity.id
_entity.type
_entity.pdbx_description
1 polymer ?
#
loop_
_entity_poly.entity_id
_entity_poly.type
_entity_poly.pdbx_seq_one_letter_code
_entity_poly.pdbx_strand_id
1 'polypeptide(L)'
;MKRELAIEFSRVTEAAALAGYKWLGRGDKNVADGAAVNAMRIVLNQINIDGEIVIGEGEIDEAPMLYIGEKVGTGKGDAVDIAVDPIEGTRMTAMGQANALAVLAVGDKGTFLNAPDMYMEKLIVGPGAKGVIDLNLSLEDNLRRIAAALEKPLSELTVTILAKPRHDQTIKEMQKLGVRVFAIPDGDVAASILTCMPDSEVDVLYGVGGAPEGVVSAAVIRALDGDMQGRLLARHHVKGDSEENRRIGEQELVRCKAMGIEAERVLKLDEMARNDNVIFSATGITKGDLLEGITRKGNMATTETLLIRGKKQRREYNMAEWVTGKVTRVQNWTDSLFSLTVHAPVHAFTAGQFTKLGLEIDGERVQRAYSYVNAPSNPDLEFYLVTVPEGKLSPRLHALRPGDEVQLVSEAAGFFVLEEIPECKTLWMLATGTALGPYLSILQEGKDLERFENIVLLHAVRYASDLSYLPLMIELQERYQGKLRIQTVVSRETVAGSLTGRVPALIESGELEAAVGLPMDIDTSHVMLCGNPQMVRDTQQLLKDTRQMAKHLRRRPGHMTAEHYW
;
A
#
# COMPACT_ATOMS: atom_id res chain seq x y z
N MET A 1 -12.48 7.50 2.97
CA MET A 1 -12.41 7.41 1.50
C MET A 1 -12.47 5.96 1.00
N LYS A 2 -13.22 5.69 -0.08
CA LYS A 2 -13.31 4.38 -0.77
C LYS A 2 -12.24 4.22 -1.86
N ARG A 3 -11.69 3.00 -2.01
CA ARG A 3 -10.66 2.69 -3.04
C ARG A 3 -11.16 2.86 -4.49
N GLU A 4 -12.45 2.73 -4.78
CA GLU A 4 -12.99 2.97 -6.13
C GLU A 4 -12.76 4.40 -6.61
N LEU A 5 -12.79 5.39 -5.71
CA LEU A 5 -12.71 6.81 -6.08
C LEU A 5 -11.38 7.21 -6.72
N ALA A 6 -10.32 6.41 -6.54
CA ALA A 6 -8.99 6.69 -7.08
C ALA A 6 -8.99 6.86 -8.61
N ILE A 7 -9.75 6.05 -9.35
CA ILE A 7 -9.81 6.16 -10.82
C ILE A 7 -10.67 7.34 -11.28
N GLU A 8 -11.64 7.79 -10.49
CA GLU A 8 -12.40 9.00 -10.79
C GLU A 8 -11.53 10.26 -10.59
N PHE A 9 -10.59 10.24 -9.65
CA PHE A 9 -9.63 11.33 -9.46
C PHE A 9 -8.57 11.41 -10.58
N SER A 10 -8.22 10.30 -11.26
CA SER A 10 -7.41 10.36 -12.49
C SER A 10 -8.13 11.12 -13.61
N ARG A 11 -9.43 10.83 -13.77
CA ARG A 11 -10.31 11.47 -14.76
C ARG A 11 -10.48 12.98 -14.53
N VAL A 12 -10.32 13.45 -13.29
CA VAL A 12 -10.30 14.88 -12.94
C VAL A 12 -9.04 15.57 -13.48
N THR A 13 -7.84 15.04 -13.20
CA THR A 13 -6.59 15.64 -13.69
C THR A 13 -6.43 15.48 -15.20
N GLU A 14 -6.94 14.38 -15.78
CA GLU A 14 -7.02 14.19 -17.23
C GLU A 14 -7.88 15.27 -17.91
N ALA A 15 -9.06 15.58 -17.35
CA ALA A 15 -9.94 16.61 -17.91
C ALA A 15 -9.33 18.02 -17.77
N ALA A 16 -8.70 18.32 -16.63
CA ALA A 16 -7.99 19.57 -16.39
C ALA A 16 -6.82 19.75 -17.37
N ALA A 17 -5.95 18.74 -17.50
CA ALA A 17 -4.81 18.76 -18.40
C ALA A 17 -5.23 18.87 -19.87
N LEU A 18 -6.25 18.13 -20.30
CA LEU A 18 -6.83 18.23 -21.66
C LEU A 18 -7.52 19.58 -21.93
N ALA A 19 -7.88 20.34 -20.90
CA ALA A 19 -8.39 21.70 -21.04
C ALA A 19 -7.25 22.73 -21.14
N GLY A 20 -6.28 22.70 -20.21
CA GLY A 20 -5.08 23.54 -20.24
C GLY A 20 -4.26 23.38 -21.52
N TYR A 21 -4.09 22.14 -22.01
CA TYR A 21 -3.38 21.83 -23.26
C TYR A 21 -3.95 22.53 -24.50
N LYS A 22 -5.25 22.88 -24.52
CA LYS A 22 -5.84 23.66 -25.65
C LYS A 22 -5.21 25.04 -25.79
N TRP A 23 -4.63 25.56 -24.70
CA TRP A 23 -3.96 26.86 -24.57
C TRP A 23 -2.43 26.78 -24.54
N LEU A 24 -1.86 25.58 -24.70
CA LEU A 24 -0.42 25.35 -24.79
C LEU A 24 0.22 26.26 -25.85
N GLY A 25 1.23 27.03 -25.44
CA GLY A 25 1.99 27.93 -26.31
C GLY A 25 1.24 29.17 -26.81
N ARG A 26 0.07 29.51 -26.24
CA ARG A 26 -0.74 30.68 -26.67
C ARG A 26 -0.41 32.01 -25.99
N GLY A 27 0.56 32.05 -25.07
CA GLY A 27 1.01 33.26 -24.38
C GLY A 27 0.09 33.76 -23.25
N ASP A 28 -1.15 33.30 -23.17
CA ASP A 28 -2.08 33.63 -22.08
C ASP A 28 -2.07 32.52 -21.01
N LYS A 29 -1.51 32.83 -19.84
CA LYS A 29 -1.50 31.91 -18.70
C LYS A 29 -2.85 31.82 -18.01
N ASN A 30 -3.59 32.93 -17.89
CA ASN A 30 -4.80 33.02 -17.08
C ASN A 30 -5.97 32.28 -17.76
N VAL A 31 -6.03 32.35 -19.10
CA VAL A 31 -7.06 31.64 -19.89
C VAL A 31 -6.76 30.14 -20.01
N ALA A 32 -5.48 29.75 -19.98
CA ALA A 32 -5.10 28.34 -19.84
C ALA A 32 -5.59 27.78 -18.50
N ASP A 33 -5.28 28.51 -17.42
CA ASP A 33 -5.61 28.20 -16.03
C ASP A 33 -7.11 28.04 -15.81
N GLY A 34 -7.89 29.10 -16.09
CA GLY A 34 -9.35 29.10 -15.94
C GLY A 34 -10.06 28.02 -16.77
N ALA A 35 -9.45 27.55 -17.87
CA ALA A 35 -9.97 26.40 -18.62
C ALA A 35 -9.76 25.07 -17.88
N ALA A 36 -8.62 24.88 -17.21
CA ALA A 36 -8.35 23.72 -16.37
C ALA A 36 -9.16 23.74 -15.07
N VAL A 37 -9.22 24.88 -14.36
CA VAL A 37 -10.08 25.12 -13.18
C VAL A 37 -11.52 24.68 -13.45
N ASN A 38 -12.11 25.19 -14.53
CA ASN A 38 -13.48 24.87 -14.93
C ASN A 38 -13.65 23.37 -15.26
N ALA A 39 -12.71 22.76 -15.98
CA ALA A 39 -12.79 21.34 -16.32
C ALA A 39 -12.63 20.43 -15.09
N MET A 40 -11.68 20.74 -14.21
CA MET A 40 -11.46 20.07 -12.93
C MET A 40 -12.72 20.11 -12.06
N ARG A 41 -13.29 21.29 -11.87
CA ARG A 41 -14.52 21.51 -11.09
C ARG A 41 -15.73 20.78 -11.67
N ILE A 42 -15.87 20.76 -13.00
CA ILE A 42 -16.96 20.04 -13.69
C ILE A 42 -16.88 18.52 -13.46
N VAL A 43 -15.68 17.93 -13.44
CA VAL A 43 -15.54 16.48 -13.20
C VAL A 43 -15.63 16.15 -11.71
N LEU A 44 -15.04 16.95 -10.82
CA LEU A 44 -15.21 16.78 -9.36
C LEU A 44 -16.68 16.72 -8.96
N ASN A 45 -17.51 17.61 -9.50
CA ASN A 45 -18.96 17.67 -9.23
C ASN A 45 -19.79 16.48 -9.77
N GLN A 46 -19.17 15.53 -10.48
CA GLN A 46 -19.80 14.27 -10.89
C GLN A 46 -19.44 13.10 -9.93
N ILE A 47 -18.46 13.28 -9.05
CA ILE A 47 -17.96 12.24 -8.15
C ILE A 47 -18.82 12.15 -6.88
N ASN A 48 -19.09 10.92 -6.43
CA ASN A 48 -19.80 10.66 -5.18
C ASN A 48 -18.88 10.83 -3.96
N ILE A 49 -18.74 12.09 -3.55
CA ILE A 49 -18.10 12.58 -2.32
C ILE A 49 -18.88 13.79 -1.75
N ASP A 50 -18.66 14.09 -0.46
CA ASP A 50 -18.88 15.43 0.11
C ASP A 50 -17.49 16.10 0.22
N GLY A 51 -17.07 16.75 -0.87
CA GLY A 51 -15.75 17.35 -0.99
C GLY A 51 -15.73 18.80 -0.51
N GLU A 52 -14.64 19.18 0.15
CA GLU A 52 -14.38 20.55 0.60
C GLU A 52 -12.98 20.96 0.10
N ILE A 53 -12.91 22.02 -0.71
CA ILE A 53 -11.63 22.58 -1.15
C ILE A 53 -10.96 23.23 0.07
N VAL A 54 -9.79 22.74 0.47
CA VAL A 54 -8.99 23.31 1.58
C VAL A 54 -7.71 23.99 1.09
N ILE A 55 -7.29 23.69 -0.13
CA ILE A 55 -6.23 24.35 -0.90
C ILE A 55 -6.70 24.44 -2.36
N GLY A 56 -6.60 25.61 -2.98
CA GLY A 56 -7.01 25.85 -4.35
C GLY A 56 -6.69 27.27 -4.83
N GLU A 57 -7.50 27.80 -5.74
CA GLU A 57 -7.24 29.01 -6.53
C GLU A 57 -7.10 30.32 -5.71
N GLY A 58 -7.58 30.34 -4.47
CA GLY A 58 -7.54 31.50 -3.58
C GLY A 58 -8.72 31.55 -2.60
N GLU A 59 -8.90 32.69 -1.95
CA GLU A 59 -10.06 32.96 -1.09
C GLU A 59 -11.33 33.18 -1.94
N ILE A 60 -12.53 33.07 -1.34
CA ILE A 60 -13.82 33.23 -2.06
C ILE A 60 -14.00 34.63 -2.72
N ASP A 61 -13.37 35.66 -2.16
CA ASP A 61 -13.39 37.03 -2.72
C ASP A 61 -12.39 37.22 -3.89
N GLU A 62 -11.49 36.27 -4.09
CA GLU A 62 -10.38 36.32 -5.06
C GLU A 62 -10.56 35.31 -6.21
N ALA A 63 -11.13 34.13 -5.92
CA ALA A 63 -11.30 33.03 -6.86
C ALA A 63 -12.79 32.66 -7.07
N PRO A 64 -13.35 32.71 -8.30
CA PRO A 64 -14.76 32.42 -8.57
C PRO A 64 -15.11 30.92 -8.64
N MET A 65 -14.11 30.04 -8.60
CA MET A 65 -14.20 28.58 -8.68
C MET A 65 -13.01 27.96 -7.97
N LEU A 66 -13.18 26.80 -7.32
CA LEU A 66 -12.13 26.10 -6.57
C LEU A 66 -11.46 26.97 -5.50
N TYR A 67 -12.24 27.87 -4.89
CA TYR A 67 -11.83 28.69 -3.75
C TYR A 67 -11.81 27.89 -2.44
N ILE A 68 -11.02 28.34 -1.47
CA ILE A 68 -10.92 27.72 -0.14
C ILE A 68 -12.29 27.77 0.56
N GLY A 69 -12.82 26.60 0.93
CA GLY A 69 -14.16 26.39 1.47
C GLY A 69 -15.22 25.98 0.43
N GLU A 70 -14.90 25.91 -0.87
CA GLU A 70 -15.90 25.48 -1.87
C GLU A 70 -16.33 24.02 -1.64
N LYS A 71 -17.64 23.78 -1.74
CA LYS A 71 -18.23 22.44 -1.74
C LYS A 71 -18.30 21.86 -3.14
N VAL A 72 -17.72 20.66 -3.31
CA VAL A 72 -17.63 19.94 -4.58
C VAL A 72 -18.01 18.46 -4.44
N GLY A 73 -18.38 17.84 -5.57
CA GLY A 73 -18.96 16.49 -5.59
C GLY A 73 -20.49 16.48 -5.57
N THR A 74 -21.09 15.29 -5.59
CA THR A 74 -22.55 15.13 -5.59
C THR A 74 -23.20 15.28 -4.20
N GLY A 75 -22.40 15.56 -3.16
CA GLY A 75 -22.85 15.61 -1.75
C GLY A 75 -23.21 14.24 -1.17
N LYS A 76 -22.79 13.14 -1.83
CA LYS A 76 -23.07 11.77 -1.42
C LYS A 76 -21.77 10.99 -1.29
N GLY A 77 -21.42 10.51 -0.10
CA GLY A 77 -20.27 9.63 0.08
C GLY A 77 -19.51 9.93 1.35
N ASP A 78 -18.20 9.75 1.30
CA ASP A 78 -17.31 10.10 2.40
C ASP A 78 -17.05 11.62 2.36
N ALA A 79 -16.95 12.26 3.53
CA ALA A 79 -16.53 13.66 3.64
C ALA A 79 -14.99 13.74 3.49
N VAL A 80 -14.53 14.58 2.56
CA VAL A 80 -13.12 14.61 2.13
C VAL A 80 -12.58 16.03 1.98
N ASP A 81 -11.35 16.23 2.42
CA ASP A 81 -10.56 17.43 2.12
C ASP A 81 -9.95 17.29 0.72
N ILE A 82 -9.94 18.37 -0.05
CA ILE A 82 -9.40 18.42 -1.40
C ILE A 82 -8.41 19.56 -1.53
N ALA A 83 -7.24 19.26 -2.09
CA ALA A 83 -6.21 20.22 -2.47
C ALA A 83 -5.99 20.13 -4.00
N VAL A 84 -6.04 21.26 -4.70
CA VAL A 84 -5.93 21.31 -6.16
C VAL A 84 -4.86 22.29 -6.63
N ASP A 85 -4.16 21.93 -7.70
CA ASP A 85 -3.41 22.84 -8.56
C ASP A 85 -3.79 22.51 -10.02
N PRO A 86 -4.77 23.23 -10.61
CA PRO A 86 -5.32 22.91 -11.92
C PRO A 86 -4.30 23.00 -13.07
N ILE A 87 -3.28 23.85 -12.97
CA ILE A 87 -2.09 23.86 -13.84
C ILE A 87 -0.85 24.26 -13.01
N GLU A 88 -0.15 23.25 -12.49
CA GLU A 88 1.21 23.45 -11.98
C GLU A 88 2.07 23.94 -13.15
N GLY A 89 2.55 25.18 -13.05
CA GLY A 89 3.28 25.83 -14.13
C GLY A 89 2.42 26.50 -15.21
N THR A 90 1.37 27.24 -14.85
CA THR A 90 0.58 28.11 -15.77
C THR A 90 1.43 28.87 -16.81
N ARG A 91 2.56 29.45 -16.40
CA ARG A 91 3.54 30.12 -17.28
C ARG A 91 4.19 29.17 -18.28
N MET A 92 4.51 27.94 -17.87
CA MET A 92 5.11 26.92 -18.73
C MET A 92 4.12 26.47 -19.79
N THR A 93 2.85 26.22 -19.43
CA THR A 93 1.76 25.99 -20.39
C THR A 93 1.60 27.15 -21.37
N ALA A 94 1.52 28.39 -20.89
CA ALA A 94 1.40 29.57 -21.76
C ALA A 94 2.56 29.72 -22.76
N MET A 95 3.78 29.37 -22.36
CA MET A 95 5.00 29.51 -23.16
C MET A 95 5.40 28.25 -23.95
N GLY A 96 4.66 27.14 -23.85
CA GLY A 96 4.99 25.90 -24.55
C GLY A 96 6.19 25.14 -23.98
N GLN A 97 6.46 25.29 -22.68
CA GLN A 97 7.63 24.72 -21.99
C GLN A 97 7.31 23.38 -21.30
N ALA A 98 8.36 22.62 -20.96
CA ALA A 98 8.30 21.35 -20.24
C ALA A 98 7.73 21.47 -18.80
N ASN A 99 7.53 20.34 -18.13
CA ASN A 99 7.15 20.24 -16.71
C ASN A 99 5.80 20.90 -16.30
N ALA A 100 4.86 21.11 -17.21
CA ALA A 100 3.51 21.54 -16.85
C ALA A 100 2.56 20.34 -16.68
N LEU A 101 1.73 20.36 -15.63
CA LEU A 101 0.83 19.26 -15.25
C LEU A 101 -0.40 19.78 -14.49
N ALA A 102 -1.45 18.95 -14.38
CA ALA A 102 -2.62 19.23 -13.56
C ALA A 102 -2.66 18.27 -12.36
N VAL A 103 -2.87 18.78 -11.15
CA VAL A 103 -2.62 18.06 -9.89
C VAL A 103 -3.83 18.13 -8.94
N LEU A 104 -4.07 17.02 -8.24
CA LEU A 104 -5.14 16.86 -7.25
C LEU A 104 -4.66 15.95 -6.10
N ALA A 105 -4.80 16.41 -4.87
CA ALA A 105 -4.71 15.56 -3.67
C ALA A 105 -6.05 15.55 -2.92
N VAL A 106 -6.43 14.39 -2.40
CA VAL A 106 -7.66 14.17 -1.64
C VAL A 106 -7.33 13.39 -0.37
N GLY A 107 -7.91 13.76 0.76
CA GLY A 107 -7.81 13.06 2.04
C GLY A 107 -9.17 12.89 2.71
N ASP A 108 -9.24 12.16 3.83
CA ASP A 108 -10.44 12.23 4.69
C ASP A 108 -10.57 13.65 5.31
N LYS A 109 -11.74 14.06 5.81
CA LYS A 109 -11.87 15.41 6.36
C LYS A 109 -10.89 15.69 7.52
N GLY A 110 -10.19 16.83 7.45
CA GLY A 110 -9.12 17.24 8.38
C GLY A 110 -7.71 16.71 8.04
N THR A 111 -7.50 16.14 6.85
CA THR A 111 -6.18 15.60 6.43
C THR A 111 -5.16 16.70 6.19
N PHE A 112 -5.52 17.80 5.53
CA PHE A 112 -4.53 18.76 5.04
C PHE A 112 -4.40 19.98 5.97
N LEU A 113 -3.25 20.64 5.92
CA LEU A 113 -3.10 21.97 6.49
C LEU A 113 -3.79 23.00 5.59
N ASN A 114 -4.78 23.71 6.14
CA ASN A 114 -5.40 24.87 5.50
C ASN A 114 -4.40 26.04 5.56
N ALA A 115 -3.40 26.03 4.68
CA ALA A 115 -2.42 27.10 4.56
C ALA A 115 -2.99 28.24 3.71
N PRO A 116 -2.73 29.52 4.06
CA PRO A 116 -3.09 30.65 3.19
C PRO A 116 -2.15 30.70 1.97
N ASP A 117 -2.56 31.39 0.90
CA ASP A 117 -1.63 31.73 -0.18
C ASP A 117 -0.55 32.70 0.34
N MET A 118 0.66 32.16 0.46
CA MET A 118 1.90 32.80 0.89
C MET A 118 3.11 31.92 0.50
N TYR A 119 4.32 32.34 0.85
CA TYR A 119 5.52 31.53 0.61
C TYR A 119 5.79 30.49 1.72
N MET A 120 6.38 29.35 1.33
CA MET A 120 6.86 28.30 2.20
C MET A 120 8.28 27.89 1.80
N GLU A 121 9.24 27.95 2.73
CA GLU A 121 10.50 27.23 2.63
C GLU A 121 10.24 25.73 2.78
N LYS A 122 10.74 24.92 1.85
CA LYS A 122 10.54 23.47 1.76
C LYS A 122 11.89 22.76 1.86
N LEU A 123 11.92 21.66 2.63
CA LEU A 123 13.00 20.67 2.60
C LEU A 123 12.35 19.28 2.51
N ILE A 124 12.62 18.55 1.44
CA ILE A 124 11.92 17.31 1.07
C ILE A 124 12.93 16.25 0.65
N VAL A 125 12.73 15.01 1.11
CA VAL A 125 13.56 13.85 0.78
C VAL A 125 12.74 12.57 0.60
N GLY A 126 13.28 11.64 -0.18
CA GLY A 126 12.73 10.29 -0.35
C GLY A 126 12.87 9.39 0.88
N PRO A 127 12.29 8.18 0.83
CA PRO A 127 12.23 7.26 1.98
C PRO A 127 13.60 6.91 2.59
N GLY A 128 14.68 6.89 1.78
CA GLY A 128 16.03 6.57 2.24
C GLY A 128 16.65 7.59 3.21
N ALA A 129 16.13 8.82 3.26
CA ALA A 129 16.58 9.87 4.18
C ALA A 129 15.47 10.33 5.15
N LYS A 130 14.43 9.52 5.34
CA LYS A 130 13.32 9.81 6.24
C LYS A 130 13.78 9.98 7.69
N GLY A 131 13.35 11.06 8.35
CA GLY A 131 13.66 11.37 9.74
C GLY A 131 15.05 12.00 9.97
N VAL A 132 15.85 12.27 8.92
CA VAL A 132 17.18 12.90 9.09
C VAL A 132 17.23 14.39 8.75
N ILE A 133 16.10 15.00 8.38
CA ILE A 133 16.00 16.44 8.04
C ILE A 133 15.58 17.30 9.25
N ASP A 134 16.06 18.53 9.31
CA ASP A 134 15.67 19.55 10.29
C ASP A 134 15.92 20.98 9.76
N LEU A 135 14.86 21.72 9.42
CA LEU A 135 14.91 23.12 8.96
C LEU A 135 15.42 24.12 10.03
N ASN A 136 15.71 23.68 11.26
CA ASN A 136 16.35 24.50 12.29
C ASN A 136 17.89 24.36 12.29
N LEU A 137 18.44 23.39 11.55
CA LEU A 137 19.88 23.27 11.31
C LEU A 137 20.28 24.02 10.03
N SER A 138 21.59 24.16 9.78
CA SER A 138 22.05 24.74 8.53
C SER A 138 21.73 23.84 7.33
N LEU A 139 21.68 24.44 6.13
CA LEU A 139 21.55 23.68 4.88
C LEU A 139 22.72 22.70 4.70
N GLU A 140 23.94 23.09 5.11
CA GLU A 140 25.10 22.20 5.05
C GLU A 140 24.94 20.97 5.94
N ASP A 141 24.49 21.14 7.19
CA ASP A 141 24.23 20.03 8.12
C ASP A 141 23.17 19.08 7.58
N ASN A 142 22.08 19.62 7.02
CA ASN A 142 21.04 18.82 6.37
C ASN A 142 21.59 18.01 5.20
N LEU A 143 22.26 18.64 4.25
CA LEU A 143 22.82 17.94 3.07
C LEU A 143 23.86 16.88 3.47
N ARG A 144 24.66 17.13 4.52
CA ARG A 144 25.60 16.13 5.08
C ARG A 144 24.87 14.96 5.75
N ARG A 145 23.80 15.20 6.53
CA ARG A 145 22.97 14.15 7.15
C ARG A 145 22.25 13.30 6.10
N ILE A 146 21.70 13.93 5.06
CA ILE A 146 21.01 13.25 3.96
C ILE A 146 22.00 12.39 3.15
N ALA A 147 23.15 12.94 2.74
CA ALA A 147 24.17 12.17 2.02
C ALA A 147 24.63 10.94 2.80
N ALA A 148 24.84 11.07 4.12
CA ALA A 148 25.19 9.96 4.99
C ALA A 148 24.06 8.89 5.10
N ALA A 149 22.80 9.31 5.16
CA ALA A 149 21.65 8.39 5.20
C ALA A 149 21.42 7.63 3.89
N LEU A 150 21.77 8.24 2.75
CA LEU A 150 21.70 7.64 1.42
C LEU A 150 22.98 6.87 1.04
N GLU A 151 23.96 6.75 1.95
CA GLU A 151 25.29 6.15 1.74
C GLU A 151 26.09 6.76 0.54
N LYS A 152 25.79 8.01 0.18
CA LYS A 152 26.41 8.75 -0.92
C LYS A 152 27.49 9.75 -0.44
N PRO A 153 28.54 10.01 -1.23
CA PRO A 153 29.39 11.18 -0.99
C PRO A 153 28.61 12.47 -1.33
N LEU A 154 28.91 13.56 -0.61
CA LEU A 154 28.21 14.86 -0.80
C LEU A 154 28.29 15.39 -2.25
N SER A 155 29.33 15.03 -3.01
CA SER A 155 29.50 15.40 -4.42
C SER A 155 28.56 14.69 -5.40
N GLU A 156 27.91 13.61 -4.99
CA GLU A 156 26.94 12.86 -5.80
C GLU A 156 25.49 13.20 -5.43
N LEU A 157 25.28 13.79 -4.24
CA LEU A 157 23.97 14.27 -3.79
C LEU A 157 23.42 15.35 -4.74
N THR A 158 22.18 15.19 -5.19
CA THR A 158 21.54 16.12 -6.14
C THR A 158 20.35 16.83 -5.52
N VAL A 159 20.41 18.16 -5.48
CA VAL A 159 19.36 19.03 -4.93
C VAL A 159 18.62 19.74 -6.06
N THR A 160 17.30 19.57 -6.15
CA THR A 160 16.44 20.37 -7.02
C THR A 160 15.94 21.63 -6.29
N ILE A 161 15.87 22.76 -7.00
CA ILE A 161 15.53 24.07 -6.44
C ILE A 161 14.96 24.99 -7.52
N LEU A 162 13.98 25.82 -7.18
CA LEU A 162 13.41 26.81 -8.11
C LEU A 162 14.46 27.87 -8.50
N ALA A 163 14.73 28.03 -9.80
CA ALA A 163 15.61 29.03 -10.40
C ALA A 163 15.00 30.44 -10.33
N LYS A 164 15.05 31.05 -9.15
CA LYS A 164 14.48 32.39 -8.85
C LYS A 164 15.54 33.23 -8.12
N PRO A 165 15.58 34.57 -8.30
CA PRO A 165 16.58 35.45 -7.66
C PRO A 165 16.71 35.29 -6.14
N ARG A 166 15.63 34.92 -5.45
CA ARG A 166 15.61 34.61 -4.01
C ARG A 166 16.49 33.42 -3.59
N HIS A 167 16.94 32.59 -4.54
CA HIS A 167 17.78 31.42 -4.30
C HIS A 167 19.19 31.56 -4.90
N ASP A 168 19.51 32.67 -5.57
CA ASP A 168 20.80 32.87 -6.25
C ASP A 168 22.01 32.75 -5.31
N GLN A 169 21.82 32.98 -4.01
CA GLN A 169 22.85 32.81 -2.99
C GLN A 169 22.94 31.34 -2.53
N THR A 170 21.79 30.75 -2.16
CA THR A 170 21.64 29.34 -1.79
C THR A 170 22.21 28.38 -2.84
N ILE A 171 21.94 28.65 -4.12
CA ILE A 171 22.45 27.85 -5.26
C ILE A 171 23.99 27.87 -5.29
N LYS A 172 24.61 29.04 -5.07
CA LYS A 172 26.08 29.18 -5.02
C LYS A 172 26.68 28.51 -3.78
N GLU A 173 25.99 28.56 -2.65
CA GLU A 173 26.40 27.90 -1.41
C GLU A 173 26.39 26.37 -1.58
N MET A 174 25.30 25.81 -2.11
CA MET A 174 25.21 24.39 -2.47
C MET A 174 26.30 23.97 -3.47
N GLN A 175 26.48 24.72 -4.56
CA GLN A 175 27.54 24.46 -5.55
C GLN A 175 28.95 24.54 -4.94
N LYS A 176 29.18 25.42 -3.97
CA LYS A 176 30.45 25.54 -3.23
C LYS A 176 30.68 24.39 -2.23
N LEU A 177 29.62 23.80 -1.68
CA LEU A 177 29.69 22.57 -0.89
C LEU A 177 29.96 21.32 -1.76
N GLY A 178 29.75 21.44 -3.08
CA GLY A 178 30.03 20.41 -4.07
C GLY A 178 28.83 19.55 -4.47
N VAL A 179 27.64 19.79 -3.92
CA VAL A 179 26.41 19.06 -4.34
C VAL A 179 26.02 19.45 -5.77
N ARG A 180 25.36 18.53 -6.48
CA ARG A 180 24.78 18.77 -7.80
C ARG A 180 23.50 19.58 -7.61
N VAL A 181 23.29 20.66 -8.38
CA VAL A 181 22.13 21.55 -8.22
C VAL A 181 21.33 21.63 -9.51
N PHE A 182 20.10 21.11 -9.49
CA PHE A 182 19.15 21.16 -10.60
C PHE A 182 18.22 22.36 -10.41
N ALA A 183 18.57 23.48 -11.05
CA ALA A 183 17.82 24.74 -10.94
C ALA A 183 16.66 24.79 -11.96
N ILE A 184 15.45 24.45 -11.51
CA ILE A 184 14.24 24.31 -12.36
C ILE A 184 13.44 25.62 -12.47
N PRO A 185 12.81 25.94 -13.64
CA PRO A 185 12.23 27.26 -13.86
C PRO A 185 10.96 27.52 -13.02
N ASP A 186 10.05 26.54 -12.94
CA ASP A 186 8.80 26.50 -12.16
C ASP A 186 8.45 25.02 -11.89
N GLY A 187 7.43 24.74 -11.07
CA GLY A 187 6.91 23.40 -10.80
C GLY A 187 7.68 22.65 -9.70
N ASP A 188 7.38 22.93 -8.43
CA ASP A 188 8.05 22.31 -7.29
C ASP A 188 7.30 21.13 -6.64
N VAL A 189 6.04 20.86 -7.02
CA VAL A 189 5.32 19.63 -6.62
C VAL A 189 5.83 18.46 -7.42
N ALA A 190 5.87 18.57 -8.76
CA ALA A 190 6.47 17.54 -9.61
C ALA A 190 7.93 17.23 -9.19
N ALA A 191 8.70 18.28 -8.90
CA ALA A 191 10.09 18.14 -8.46
C ALA A 191 10.24 17.54 -7.05
N SER A 192 9.25 17.72 -6.16
CA SER A 192 9.26 17.03 -4.85
C SER A 192 9.12 15.53 -5.03
N ILE A 193 8.24 15.08 -5.93
CA ILE A 193 7.96 13.67 -6.19
C ILE A 193 9.19 12.93 -6.73
N LEU A 194 10.05 13.62 -7.50
CA LEU A 194 11.31 13.06 -8.01
C LEU A 194 12.22 12.51 -6.90
N THR A 195 12.21 13.10 -5.69
CA THR A 195 12.98 12.60 -4.52
C THR A 195 12.60 11.17 -4.11
N CYS A 196 11.42 10.70 -4.53
CA CYS A 196 10.90 9.36 -4.26
C CYS A 196 10.94 8.42 -5.48
N MET A 197 11.41 8.88 -6.66
CA MET A 197 11.43 8.08 -7.89
C MET A 197 12.80 7.39 -8.08
N PRO A 198 12.86 6.05 -8.20
CA PRO A 198 14.12 5.31 -8.19
C PRO A 198 15.00 5.54 -9.43
N ASP A 199 14.39 5.94 -10.55
CA ASP A 199 15.09 6.27 -11.81
C ASP A 199 15.46 7.76 -11.92
N SER A 200 15.18 8.58 -10.89
CA SER A 200 15.58 9.98 -10.85
C SER A 200 16.94 10.14 -10.19
N GLU A 201 17.73 11.12 -10.66
CA GLU A 201 18.97 11.51 -9.99
C GLU A 201 18.72 12.43 -8.78
N VAL A 202 17.51 12.95 -8.58
CA VAL A 202 17.18 13.95 -7.53
C VAL A 202 17.04 13.28 -6.16
N ASP A 203 17.88 13.68 -5.20
CA ASP A 203 17.84 13.19 -3.82
C ASP A 203 17.00 14.08 -2.89
N VAL A 204 17.04 15.40 -3.14
CA VAL A 204 16.51 16.43 -2.23
C VAL A 204 15.80 17.52 -3.03
N LEU A 205 14.69 18.04 -2.52
CA LEU A 205 14.20 19.37 -2.89
C LEU A 205 14.45 20.34 -1.74
N TYR A 206 15.04 21.50 -2.05
CA TYR A 206 15.20 22.60 -1.09
C TYR A 206 14.85 23.95 -1.71
N GLY A 207 14.25 24.83 -0.91
CA GLY A 207 14.07 26.25 -1.24
C GLY A 207 12.65 26.76 -0.99
N VAL A 208 12.41 28.03 -1.30
CA VAL A 208 11.13 28.70 -1.05
C VAL A 208 10.22 28.58 -2.26
N GLY A 209 9.06 27.93 -2.09
CA GLY A 209 7.95 27.78 -3.05
C GLY A 209 6.66 28.39 -2.50
N GLY A 210 5.53 28.22 -3.19
CA GLY A 210 4.23 28.57 -2.59
C GLY A 210 3.79 27.55 -1.53
N ALA A 211 3.01 28.01 -0.55
CA ALA A 211 2.50 27.19 0.55
C ALA A 211 1.42 26.18 0.12
N PRO A 212 0.43 26.54 -0.75
CA PRO A 212 -0.49 25.58 -1.38
C PRO A 212 0.21 24.34 -1.97
N GLU A 213 1.19 24.57 -2.84
CA GLU A 213 2.00 23.54 -3.49
C GLU A 213 2.81 22.72 -2.46
N GLY A 214 3.19 23.34 -1.34
CA GLY A 214 3.85 22.67 -0.22
C GLY A 214 2.95 21.66 0.48
N VAL A 215 1.67 21.96 0.67
CA VAL A 215 0.69 21.04 1.27
C VAL A 215 0.37 19.88 0.31
N VAL A 216 0.26 20.17 -1.00
CA VAL A 216 0.12 19.13 -2.04
C VAL A 216 1.35 18.21 -2.08
N SER A 217 2.56 18.79 -1.97
CA SER A 217 3.82 18.03 -1.87
C SER A 217 3.84 17.13 -0.62
N ALA A 218 3.47 17.67 0.55
CA ALA A 218 3.39 16.89 1.79
C ALA A 218 2.41 15.70 1.66
N ALA A 219 1.27 15.88 0.98
CA ALA A 219 0.30 14.82 0.75
C ALA A 219 0.89 13.64 -0.04
N VAL A 220 1.63 13.91 -1.13
CA VAL A 220 2.23 12.86 -1.97
C VAL A 220 3.50 12.26 -1.37
N ILE A 221 4.34 13.07 -0.71
CA ILE A 221 5.55 12.59 -0.01
C ILE A 221 5.17 11.66 1.15
N ARG A 222 4.11 11.99 1.91
CA ARG A 222 3.55 11.05 2.91
C ARG A 222 3.05 9.77 2.26
N ALA A 223 2.34 9.87 1.15
CA ALA A 223 1.82 8.69 0.44
C ALA A 223 2.94 7.77 -0.11
N LEU A 224 4.10 8.33 -0.47
CA LEU A 224 5.29 7.64 -0.96
C LEU A 224 6.28 7.22 0.15
N ASP A 225 5.95 7.49 1.42
CA ASP A 225 6.76 7.14 2.60
C ASP A 225 8.10 7.91 2.73
N GLY A 226 8.20 9.10 2.13
CA GLY A 226 9.32 10.03 2.30
C GLY A 226 9.20 10.89 3.56
N ASP A 227 9.92 12.02 3.59
CA ASP A 227 9.87 13.03 4.65
C ASP A 227 9.91 14.46 4.08
N MET A 228 9.28 15.39 4.79
CA MET A 228 9.21 16.80 4.41
C MET A 228 9.06 17.70 5.64
N GLN A 229 9.74 18.84 5.60
CA GLN A 229 9.48 19.96 6.49
C GLN A 229 9.20 21.23 5.69
N GLY A 230 8.32 22.06 6.23
CA GLY A 230 7.93 23.34 5.68
C GLY A 230 8.11 24.46 6.71
N ARG A 231 8.37 25.68 6.26
CA ARG A 231 8.35 26.89 7.11
C ARG A 231 7.64 28.00 6.36
N LEU A 232 6.53 28.52 6.88
CA LEU A 232 5.78 29.61 6.26
C LEU A 232 6.53 30.93 6.41
N LEU A 233 6.68 31.69 5.32
CA LEU A 233 7.44 32.93 5.25
C LEU A 233 6.59 34.06 4.64
N ALA A 234 6.48 35.18 5.37
CA ALA A 234 5.76 36.36 4.88
C ALA A 234 6.44 36.96 3.65
N ARG A 235 5.65 37.51 2.72
CA ARG A 235 6.11 37.99 1.41
C ARG A 235 7.30 38.96 1.47
N HIS A 236 7.33 39.88 2.43
CA HIS A 236 8.45 40.83 2.56
C HIS A 236 9.78 40.15 2.96
N HIS A 237 9.75 39.02 3.67
CA HIS A 237 10.93 38.20 3.97
C HIS A 237 11.45 37.44 2.73
N VAL A 238 10.60 37.22 1.70
CA VAL A 238 10.95 36.43 0.49
C VAL A 238 11.16 37.29 -0.77
N LYS A 239 10.57 38.49 -0.81
CA LYS A 239 10.56 39.41 -1.96
C LYS A 239 11.25 40.75 -1.70
N GLY A 240 11.72 40.98 -0.47
CA GLY A 240 12.27 42.26 -0.02
C GLY A 240 11.17 43.23 0.44
N ASP A 241 11.58 44.15 1.32
CA ASP A 241 10.69 45.02 2.10
C ASP A 241 10.24 46.28 1.32
N SER A 242 9.45 46.07 0.27
CA SER A 242 8.67 47.15 -0.35
C SER A 242 7.35 47.35 0.40
N GLU A 243 6.77 48.55 0.33
CA GLU A 243 5.47 48.87 0.95
C GLU A 243 4.36 47.87 0.54
N GLU A 244 4.33 47.47 -0.73
CA GLU A 244 3.41 46.45 -1.25
C GLU A 244 3.68 45.06 -0.65
N ASN A 245 4.93 44.60 -0.65
CA ASN A 245 5.28 43.29 -0.10
C ASN A 245 5.08 43.23 1.41
N ARG A 246 5.31 44.34 2.12
CA ARG A 246 5.01 44.47 3.55
C ARG A 246 3.51 44.36 3.78
N ARG A 247 2.70 45.20 3.10
CA ARG A 247 1.23 45.16 3.23
C ARG A 247 0.67 43.75 3.03
N ILE A 248 1.08 43.06 1.96
CA ILE A 248 0.63 41.69 1.67
C ILE A 248 1.15 40.72 2.74
N GLY A 249 2.42 40.82 3.15
CA GLY A 249 2.97 39.95 4.20
C GLY A 249 2.32 40.12 5.58
N GLU A 250 1.93 41.33 5.96
CA GLU A 250 1.13 41.55 7.19
C GLU A 250 -0.26 40.91 7.05
N GLN A 251 -0.87 40.94 5.85
CA GLN A 251 -2.15 40.25 5.58
C GLN A 251 -2.00 38.71 5.61
N GLU A 252 -0.90 38.16 5.11
CA GLU A 252 -0.53 36.74 5.26
C GLU A 252 -0.39 36.36 6.75
N LEU A 253 0.34 37.16 7.54
CA LEU A 253 0.53 36.93 8.99
C LEU A 253 -0.78 37.05 9.81
N VAL A 254 -1.70 37.91 9.40
CA VAL A 254 -3.05 37.99 9.98
C VAL A 254 -3.88 36.74 9.61
N ARG A 255 -3.82 36.27 8.35
CA ARG A 255 -4.49 35.03 7.92
C ARG A 255 -3.95 33.81 8.68
N CYS A 256 -2.63 33.67 8.83
CA CYS A 256 -2.02 32.62 9.65
C CYS A 256 -2.62 32.57 11.06
N LYS A 257 -2.69 33.72 11.75
CA LYS A 257 -3.27 33.83 13.10
C LYS A 257 -4.76 33.47 13.15
N ALA A 258 -5.54 33.88 12.14
CA ALA A 258 -6.96 33.52 12.03
C ALA A 258 -7.17 32.00 11.79
N MET A 259 -6.24 31.36 11.08
CA MET A 259 -6.23 29.90 10.82
C MET A 259 -5.61 29.08 11.97
N GLY A 260 -5.11 29.73 13.04
CA GLY A 260 -4.44 29.05 14.16
C GLY A 260 -3.02 28.58 13.86
N ILE A 261 -2.36 29.16 12.85
CA ILE A 261 -1.03 28.77 12.37
C ILE A 261 0.02 29.81 12.82
N GLU A 262 1.13 29.32 13.34
CA GLU A 262 2.33 30.12 13.62
C GLU A 262 3.25 30.13 12.38
N ALA A 263 3.50 31.31 11.81
CA ALA A 263 4.48 31.49 10.74
C ALA A 263 5.92 31.39 11.29
N GLU A 264 6.90 31.14 10.41
CA GLU A 264 8.33 30.94 10.72
C GLU A 264 8.66 29.72 11.61
N ARG A 265 7.66 29.13 12.30
CA ARG A 265 7.72 27.79 12.88
C ARG A 265 7.94 26.74 11.79
N VAL A 266 8.77 25.75 12.10
CA VAL A 266 8.91 24.55 11.27
C VAL A 266 7.68 23.66 11.46
N LEU A 267 7.05 23.33 10.33
CA LEU A 267 5.95 22.40 10.17
C LEU A 267 6.50 21.05 9.71
N LYS A 268 6.10 19.97 10.36
CA LYS A 268 6.44 18.60 9.94
C LYS A 268 5.45 18.04 8.93
N LEU A 269 5.86 16.98 8.22
CA LEU A 269 5.05 16.23 7.28
C LEU A 269 3.68 15.81 7.86
N ASP A 270 3.65 15.37 9.12
CA ASP A 270 2.43 14.95 9.82
C ASP A 270 1.55 16.12 10.30
N GLU A 271 2.05 17.36 10.29
CA GLU A 271 1.24 18.57 10.52
C GLU A 271 0.62 19.11 9.22
N MET A 272 1.30 18.91 8.09
CA MET A 272 0.87 19.33 6.75
C MET A 272 -0.06 18.32 6.06
N ALA A 273 0.19 17.03 6.23
CA ALA A 273 -0.66 15.93 5.77
C ALA A 273 -0.82 14.90 6.90
N ARG A 274 -1.96 14.94 7.62
CA ARG A 274 -2.14 14.34 8.95
C ARG A 274 -2.40 12.84 8.97
N ASN A 275 -2.81 12.23 7.86
CA ASN A 275 -3.04 10.78 7.78
C ASN A 275 -2.65 10.19 6.43
N ASP A 276 -2.53 8.87 6.38
CA ASP A 276 -2.05 8.11 5.20
C ASP A 276 -3.14 7.71 4.21
N ASN A 277 -4.41 8.10 4.43
CA ASN A 277 -5.52 7.80 3.53
C ASN A 277 -5.66 8.84 2.41
N VAL A 278 -4.52 9.32 1.90
CA VAL A 278 -4.39 10.26 0.79
C VAL A 278 -4.54 9.54 -0.56
N ILE A 279 -5.23 10.15 -1.51
CA ILE A 279 -5.09 9.89 -2.95
C ILE A 279 -4.43 11.12 -3.57
N PHE A 280 -3.44 10.90 -4.43
CA PHE A 280 -2.80 11.93 -5.24
C PHE A 280 -2.89 11.54 -6.72
N SER A 281 -3.29 12.48 -7.56
CA SER A 281 -3.33 12.34 -9.01
C SER A 281 -2.59 13.50 -9.66
N ALA A 282 -1.79 13.20 -10.67
CA ALA A 282 -1.12 14.19 -11.52
C ALA A 282 -1.17 13.74 -12.98
N THR A 283 -1.59 14.61 -13.89
CA THR A 283 -1.59 14.32 -15.35
C THR A 283 -0.72 15.34 -16.09
N GLY A 284 0.22 14.86 -16.90
CA GLY A 284 1.12 15.72 -17.66
C GLY A 284 0.38 16.52 -18.74
N ILE A 285 0.61 17.84 -18.79
CA ILE A 285 0.15 18.74 -19.87
C ILE A 285 1.24 18.82 -20.93
N THR A 286 2.49 19.03 -20.51
CA THR A 286 3.69 19.01 -21.35
C THR A 286 4.66 17.95 -20.85
N LYS A 287 5.57 17.50 -21.73
CA LYS A 287 6.57 16.51 -21.34
C LYS A 287 7.43 17.06 -20.22
N GLY A 288 7.64 16.25 -19.19
CA GLY A 288 8.46 16.60 -18.04
C GLY A 288 9.35 15.46 -17.57
N ASP A 289 9.99 15.69 -16.43
CA ASP A 289 10.89 14.75 -15.77
C ASP A 289 10.14 13.63 -15.01
N LEU A 290 8.85 13.85 -14.71
CA LEU A 290 7.97 12.92 -13.99
C LEU A 290 6.89 12.25 -14.88
N LEU A 291 6.45 12.92 -15.94
CA LEU A 291 5.30 12.51 -16.77
C LEU A 291 5.47 12.92 -18.24
N GLU A 292 4.98 12.09 -19.15
CA GLU A 292 4.80 12.45 -20.56
C GLU A 292 3.68 13.49 -20.77
N GLY A 293 3.90 14.37 -21.74
CA GLY A 293 2.94 15.41 -22.11
C GLY A 293 1.83 14.93 -23.03
N ILE A 294 0.77 15.73 -23.16
CA ILE A 294 -0.36 15.38 -24.02
C ILE A 294 0.08 15.38 -25.49
N THR A 295 -0.13 14.25 -26.16
CA THR A 295 0.02 14.16 -27.62
C THR A 295 -1.35 14.04 -28.28
N ARG A 296 -1.49 14.55 -29.51
CA ARG A 296 -2.75 14.49 -30.25
C ARG A 296 -2.51 14.12 -31.71
N LYS A 297 -3.22 13.09 -32.18
CA LYS A 297 -3.21 12.62 -33.57
C LYS A 297 -4.63 12.58 -34.10
N GLY A 298 -5.03 13.67 -34.76
CA GLY A 298 -6.40 13.88 -35.24
C GLY A 298 -7.41 13.98 -34.09
N ASN A 299 -8.33 13.01 -34.02
CA ASN A 299 -9.36 12.95 -32.97
C ASN A 299 -8.93 12.16 -31.72
N MET A 300 -7.78 11.49 -31.75
CA MET A 300 -7.22 10.80 -30.57
C MET A 300 -6.24 11.72 -29.84
N ALA A 301 -6.36 11.79 -28.52
CA ALA A 301 -5.36 12.37 -27.63
C ALA A 301 -4.84 11.28 -26.67
N THR A 302 -3.62 11.44 -26.18
CA THR A 302 -2.99 10.56 -25.17
C THR A 302 -2.55 11.40 -23.98
N THR A 303 -2.76 10.88 -22.77
CA THR A 303 -2.39 11.49 -21.49
C THR A 303 -1.64 10.46 -20.66
N GLU A 304 -0.67 10.88 -19.85
CA GLU A 304 -0.08 10.04 -18.81
C GLU A 304 -0.45 10.60 -17.43
N THR A 305 -0.93 9.71 -16.54
CA THR A 305 -1.45 10.08 -15.22
C THR A 305 -0.77 9.24 -14.12
N LEU A 306 -0.01 9.91 -13.25
CA LEU A 306 0.52 9.32 -12.02
C LEU A 306 -0.57 9.31 -10.95
N LEU A 307 -1.12 8.14 -10.66
CA LEU A 307 -2.12 7.94 -9.61
C LEU A 307 -1.52 7.20 -8.41
N ILE A 308 -1.18 7.96 -7.38
CA ILE A 308 -0.67 7.46 -6.11
C ILE A 308 -1.83 7.36 -5.11
N ARG A 309 -1.85 6.28 -4.32
CA ARG A 309 -2.64 6.24 -3.09
C ARG A 309 -1.73 5.89 -1.95
N GLY A 310 -1.76 6.69 -0.90
CA GLY A 310 -1.04 6.43 0.34
C GLY A 310 -1.35 5.03 0.85
N LYS A 311 -0.37 4.44 1.54
CA LYS A 311 -0.58 3.21 2.31
C LYS A 311 -1.61 3.53 3.39
N LYS A 312 -2.91 3.36 3.09
CA LYS A 312 -3.94 3.38 4.12
C LYS A 312 -3.46 2.41 5.18
N GLN A 313 -3.10 2.94 6.36
CA GLN A 313 -2.84 2.10 7.50
C GLN A 313 -4.06 1.18 7.64
N ARG A 314 -3.83 -0.13 7.51
CA ARG A 314 -4.55 -1.01 8.43
C ARG A 314 -4.29 -0.39 9.79
N ARG A 315 -5.35 0.01 10.51
CA ARG A 315 -5.25 0.48 11.91
C ARG A 315 -4.10 -0.26 12.55
N GLU A 316 -3.14 0.44 13.13
CA GLU A 316 -1.99 -0.20 13.75
C GLU A 316 -2.49 -1.32 14.65
N TYR A 317 -2.26 -2.57 14.24
CA TYR A 317 -2.42 -3.70 15.12
C TYR A 317 -1.30 -3.54 16.13
N ASN A 318 -1.68 -3.11 17.34
CA ASN A 318 -0.79 -2.54 18.35
C ASN A 318 0.45 -3.41 18.51
N MET A 319 1.64 -2.87 18.17
CA MET A 319 2.97 -3.41 18.52
C MET A 319 3.01 -4.93 18.74
N ALA A 320 2.51 -5.68 17.74
CA ALA A 320 1.99 -7.06 17.81
C ALA A 320 2.24 -7.76 19.16
N GLU A 321 1.27 -7.69 20.09
CA GLU A 321 1.48 -8.09 21.49
C GLU A 321 1.99 -9.53 21.59
N TRP A 322 3.13 -9.70 22.26
CA TRP A 322 3.78 -11.00 22.41
C TRP A 322 3.45 -11.60 23.77
N VAL A 323 2.87 -12.79 23.75
CA VAL A 323 2.54 -13.58 24.93
C VAL A 323 3.44 -14.81 25.02
N THR A 324 3.84 -15.15 26.23
CA THR A 324 4.55 -16.41 26.52
C THR A 324 3.55 -17.54 26.61
N GLY A 325 3.62 -18.50 25.69
CA GLY A 325 2.91 -19.77 25.76
C GLY A 325 3.78 -20.86 26.36
N LYS A 326 3.15 -21.85 27.01
CA LYS A 326 3.82 -23.06 27.49
C LYS A 326 3.48 -24.25 26.60
N VAL A 327 4.51 -24.97 26.17
CA VAL A 327 4.35 -26.22 25.42
C VAL A 327 3.73 -27.26 26.35
N THR A 328 2.56 -27.78 25.99
CA THR A 328 1.85 -28.83 26.74
C THR A 328 2.10 -30.21 26.17
N ARG A 329 2.30 -30.32 24.84
CA ARG A 329 2.60 -31.57 24.14
C ARG A 329 3.52 -31.32 22.94
N VAL A 330 4.40 -32.27 22.67
CA VAL A 330 5.21 -32.35 21.46
C VAL A 330 4.98 -33.72 20.84
N GLN A 331 4.38 -33.77 19.66
CA GLN A 331 4.16 -35.01 18.92
C GLN A 331 5.13 -35.08 17.74
N ASN A 332 6.02 -36.07 17.76
CA ASN A 332 6.85 -36.38 16.60
C ASN A 332 6.09 -37.33 15.68
N TRP A 333 6.01 -37.00 14.40
CA TRP A 333 5.34 -37.80 13.37
C TRP A 333 6.36 -38.51 12.47
N THR A 334 7.43 -37.80 12.09
CA THR A 334 8.64 -38.34 11.44
C THR A 334 9.88 -37.60 11.95
N ASP A 335 11.08 -38.01 11.54
CA ASP A 335 12.35 -37.31 11.85
C ASP A 335 12.36 -35.81 11.46
N SER A 336 11.43 -35.37 10.61
CA SER A 336 11.32 -33.98 10.14
C SER A 336 9.95 -33.35 10.31
N LEU A 337 8.94 -34.06 10.82
CA LEU A 337 7.56 -33.59 10.95
C LEU A 337 7.11 -33.76 12.40
N PHE A 338 6.67 -32.66 13.01
CA PHE A 338 6.25 -32.62 14.41
C PHE A 338 5.12 -31.61 14.61
N SER A 339 4.28 -31.80 15.65
CA SER A 339 3.38 -30.76 16.12
C SER A 339 3.66 -30.35 17.56
N LEU A 340 3.44 -29.06 17.83
CA LEU A 340 3.52 -28.46 19.15
C LEU A 340 2.10 -28.09 19.57
N THR A 341 1.65 -28.60 20.71
CA THR A 341 0.47 -28.09 21.41
C THR A 341 0.93 -27.11 22.49
N VAL A 342 0.36 -25.91 22.51
CA VAL A 342 0.81 -24.77 23.32
C VAL A 342 -0.39 -24.13 24.01
N HIS A 343 -0.30 -23.96 25.33
CA HIS A 343 -1.28 -23.19 26.10
C HIS A 343 -0.79 -21.74 26.25
N ALA A 344 -1.55 -20.77 25.76
CA ALA A 344 -1.17 -19.36 25.75
C ALA A 344 -2.39 -18.42 25.85
N PRO A 345 -2.27 -17.23 26.47
CA PRO A 345 -3.34 -16.25 26.57
C PRO A 345 -3.48 -15.43 25.27
N VAL A 346 -3.86 -16.10 24.18
CA VAL A 346 -4.15 -15.46 22.88
C VAL A 346 -5.59 -14.94 22.83
N HIS A 347 -5.86 -14.02 21.90
CA HIS A 347 -7.23 -13.61 21.57
C HIS A 347 -7.93 -14.68 20.72
N ALA A 348 -9.27 -14.62 20.69
CA ALA A 348 -10.08 -15.49 19.83
C ALA A 348 -9.72 -15.28 18.34
N PHE A 349 -9.61 -16.39 17.61
CA PHE A 349 -9.22 -16.40 16.19
C PHE A 349 -10.32 -17.03 15.31
N THR A 350 -10.28 -16.77 14.00
CA THR A 350 -11.15 -17.46 13.03
C THR A 350 -10.45 -18.72 12.52
N ALA A 351 -11.20 -19.82 12.39
CA ALA A 351 -10.66 -21.07 11.88
C ALA A 351 -10.02 -20.89 10.48
N GLY A 352 -8.79 -21.40 10.31
CA GLY A 352 -7.97 -21.18 9.12
C GLY A 352 -6.97 -20.02 9.21
N GLN A 353 -6.98 -19.23 10.29
CA GLN A 353 -5.96 -18.19 10.55
C GLN A 353 -4.62 -18.75 11.05
N PHE A 354 -3.61 -17.86 11.08
CA PHE A 354 -2.26 -18.14 11.55
C PHE A 354 -1.76 -17.07 12.54
N THR A 355 -0.92 -17.47 13.50
CA THR A 355 -0.12 -16.56 14.32
C THR A 355 1.36 -16.71 13.97
N LYS A 356 2.24 -16.02 14.69
CA LYS A 356 3.68 -16.22 14.61
C LYS A 356 4.19 -16.89 15.88
N LEU A 357 4.94 -17.98 15.73
CA LEU A 357 5.78 -18.50 16.81
C LEU A 357 7.17 -17.86 16.72
N GLY A 358 7.79 -17.63 17.87
CA GLY A 358 9.15 -17.13 17.97
C GLY A 358 9.90 -17.68 19.19
N LEU A 359 11.23 -17.68 19.06
CA LEU A 359 12.16 -17.95 20.15
C LEU A 359 13.21 -16.83 20.17
N GLU A 360 13.70 -16.52 21.37
CA GLU A 360 14.85 -15.63 21.53
C GLU A 360 16.15 -16.43 21.35
N ILE A 361 16.98 -15.97 20.43
CA ILE A 361 18.05 -16.73 19.80
C ILE A 361 19.21 -15.76 19.61
N ASP A 362 20.31 -16.00 20.32
CA ASP A 362 21.56 -15.24 20.17
C ASP A 362 21.36 -13.70 20.37
N GLY A 363 20.33 -13.30 21.12
CA GLY A 363 19.89 -11.91 21.37
C GLY A 363 18.78 -11.39 20.44
N GLU A 364 18.39 -12.15 19.42
CA GLU A 364 17.36 -11.78 18.44
C GLU A 364 16.08 -12.63 18.58
N ARG A 365 14.89 -12.04 18.39
CA ARG A 365 13.63 -12.81 18.29
C ARG A 365 13.43 -13.35 16.87
N VAL A 366 13.89 -14.57 16.62
CA VAL A 366 13.62 -15.26 15.35
C VAL A 366 12.19 -15.81 15.37
N GLN A 367 11.40 -15.44 14.37
CA GLN A 367 9.96 -15.74 14.29
C GLN A 367 9.54 -16.27 12.90
N ARG A 368 8.49 -17.11 12.85
CA ARG A 368 7.82 -17.56 11.61
C ARG A 368 6.32 -17.72 11.82
N ALA A 369 5.57 -17.63 10.72
CA ALA A 369 4.13 -17.83 10.69
C ALA A 369 3.78 -19.33 10.74
N TYR A 370 2.77 -19.68 11.53
CA TYR A 370 2.23 -21.04 11.63
C TYR A 370 0.70 -20.97 11.78
N SER A 371 -0.02 -21.67 10.91
CA SER A 371 -1.48 -21.81 10.98
C SER A 371 -1.87 -22.63 12.20
N TYR A 372 -2.98 -22.25 12.85
CA TYR A 372 -3.61 -23.11 13.86
C TYR A 372 -4.12 -24.39 13.18
N VAL A 373 -3.91 -25.53 13.84
CA VAL A 373 -4.36 -26.85 13.38
C VAL A 373 -5.71 -27.22 14.01
N ASN A 374 -5.97 -26.75 15.22
CA ASN A 374 -7.20 -26.96 15.98
C ASN A 374 -8.29 -25.92 15.66
N ALA A 375 -9.52 -26.23 16.06
CA ALA A 375 -10.63 -25.29 16.08
C ALA A 375 -10.40 -24.14 17.09
N PRO A 376 -10.87 -22.91 16.83
CA PRO A 376 -10.85 -21.79 17.80
C PRO A 376 -11.54 -22.08 19.13
N SER A 377 -12.49 -23.02 19.14
CA SER A 377 -13.18 -23.50 20.33
C SER A 377 -12.32 -24.38 21.25
N ASN A 378 -11.11 -24.80 20.83
CA ASN A 378 -10.14 -25.52 21.65
C ASN A 378 -9.04 -24.57 22.18
N PRO A 379 -8.85 -24.43 23.52
CA PRO A 379 -7.84 -23.53 24.10
C PRO A 379 -6.39 -24.01 23.98
N ASP A 380 -6.17 -25.29 23.65
CA ASP A 380 -4.83 -25.85 23.44
C ASP A 380 -4.42 -25.70 21.97
N LEU A 381 -3.58 -24.69 21.71
CA LEU A 381 -3.21 -24.24 20.37
C LEU A 381 -2.22 -25.22 19.74
N GLU A 382 -2.62 -25.93 18.70
CA GLU A 382 -1.75 -26.85 17.98
C GLU A 382 -1.22 -26.26 16.67
N PHE A 383 0.07 -26.43 16.45
CA PHE A 383 0.81 -26.01 15.26
C PHE A 383 1.50 -27.23 14.64
N TYR A 384 1.45 -27.37 13.31
CA TYR A 384 2.11 -28.45 12.57
C TYR A 384 3.33 -27.91 11.81
N LEU A 385 4.50 -28.48 12.08
CA LEU A 385 5.80 -27.94 11.68
C LEU A 385 6.64 -28.97 10.91
N VAL A 386 7.55 -28.44 10.08
CA VAL A 386 8.58 -29.19 9.38
C VAL A 386 9.95 -28.66 9.77
N THR A 387 10.87 -29.56 10.10
CA THR A 387 12.24 -29.22 10.48
C THR A 387 13.07 -28.96 9.23
N VAL A 388 13.31 -27.69 8.92
CA VAL A 388 14.37 -27.27 7.99
C VAL A 388 15.70 -27.34 8.74
N PRO A 389 16.68 -28.18 8.34
CA PRO A 389 17.91 -28.41 9.12
C PRO A 389 18.73 -27.13 9.33
N GLU A 390 18.98 -26.37 8.27
CA GLU A 390 19.70 -25.09 8.32
C GLU A 390 18.81 -23.89 8.75
N GLY A 391 17.61 -24.16 9.27
CA GLY A 391 16.67 -23.11 9.68
C GLY A 391 17.01 -22.53 11.04
N LYS A 392 17.14 -21.19 11.17
CA LYS A 392 17.41 -20.54 12.47
C LYS A 392 16.41 -20.92 13.60
N LEU A 393 15.17 -21.28 13.26
CA LEU A 393 14.05 -21.48 14.20
C LEU A 393 13.53 -22.93 14.27
N SER A 394 13.27 -23.60 13.15
CA SER A 394 12.56 -24.89 13.14
C SER A 394 13.23 -26.02 13.94
N PRO A 395 14.57 -26.23 13.92
CA PRO A 395 15.22 -27.23 14.76
C PRO A 395 15.14 -26.90 16.26
N ARG A 396 15.12 -25.60 16.60
CA ARG A 396 14.98 -25.14 17.99
C ARG A 396 13.54 -25.33 18.50
N LEU A 397 12.52 -25.11 17.65
CA LEU A 397 11.13 -25.48 17.94
C LEU A 397 10.94 -27.00 18.06
N HIS A 398 11.66 -27.79 17.26
CA HIS A 398 11.62 -29.27 17.31
C HIS A 398 12.28 -29.83 18.58
N ALA A 399 13.27 -29.12 19.14
CA ALA A 399 13.97 -29.50 20.36
C ALA A 399 13.19 -29.19 21.66
N LEU A 400 12.07 -28.45 21.59
CA LEU A 400 11.22 -28.13 22.74
C LEU A 400 10.58 -29.37 23.36
N ARG A 401 10.18 -29.24 24.62
CA ARG A 401 9.58 -30.29 25.45
C ARG A 401 8.37 -29.75 26.22
N PRO A 402 7.45 -30.62 26.69
CA PRO A 402 6.39 -30.22 27.59
C PRO A 402 6.95 -29.49 28.83
N GLY A 403 6.46 -28.29 29.10
CA GLY A 403 6.95 -27.38 30.14
C GLY A 403 7.77 -26.19 29.64
N ASP A 404 8.39 -26.30 28.45
CA ASP A 404 9.18 -25.22 27.84
C ASP A 404 8.29 -24.06 27.36
N GLU A 405 8.92 -22.90 27.15
CA GLU A 405 8.24 -21.65 26.77
C GLU A 405 8.53 -21.27 25.31
N VAL A 406 7.52 -20.73 24.64
CA VAL A 406 7.58 -20.23 23.26
C VAL A 406 6.82 -18.90 23.17
N GLN A 407 7.31 -17.95 22.39
CA GLN A 407 6.67 -16.65 22.20
C GLN A 407 5.64 -16.73 21.06
N LEU A 408 4.44 -16.18 21.27
CA LEU A 408 3.39 -16.08 20.26
C LEU A 408 2.90 -14.64 20.15
N VAL A 409 2.39 -14.24 18.98
CA VAL A 409 1.56 -13.02 18.89
C VAL A 409 0.14 -13.35 19.37
N SER A 410 -0.43 -12.53 20.27
CA SER A 410 -1.76 -12.74 20.86
C SER A 410 -2.88 -12.63 19.84
N GLU A 411 -2.72 -11.77 18.83
CA GLU A 411 -3.66 -11.59 17.72
C GLU A 411 -3.38 -12.53 16.55
N ALA A 412 -4.41 -13.22 16.09
CA ALA A 412 -4.35 -14.05 14.88
C ALA A 412 -4.46 -13.20 13.59
N ALA A 413 -3.82 -13.68 12.53
CA ALA A 413 -3.78 -13.04 11.22
C ALA A 413 -4.20 -14.01 10.11
N GLY A 414 -4.44 -13.46 8.92
CA GLY A 414 -4.78 -14.24 7.73
C GLY A 414 -6.20 -14.00 7.23
N PHE A 415 -6.40 -14.33 5.96
CA PHE A 415 -7.65 -14.20 5.19
C PHE A 415 -8.02 -15.54 4.52
N PHE A 416 -7.52 -16.65 5.06
CA PHE A 416 -7.71 -18.00 4.54
C PHE A 416 -8.86 -18.69 5.30
N VAL A 417 -9.98 -17.98 5.39
CA VAL A 417 -11.15 -18.29 6.21
C VAL A 417 -12.42 -18.35 5.35
N LEU A 418 -13.47 -19.03 5.81
CA LEU A 418 -14.68 -19.26 5.01
C LEU A 418 -15.46 -17.98 4.68
N GLU A 419 -15.37 -16.95 5.53
CA GLU A 419 -15.96 -15.64 5.29
C GLU A 419 -15.34 -14.88 4.09
N GLU A 420 -14.19 -15.33 3.57
CA GLU A 420 -13.53 -14.79 2.37
C GLU A 420 -13.83 -15.59 1.09
N ILE A 421 -14.58 -16.69 1.20
CA ILE A 421 -14.96 -17.55 0.08
C ILE A 421 -16.33 -17.10 -0.47
N PRO A 422 -16.55 -17.03 -1.80
CA PRO A 422 -17.87 -16.81 -2.39
C PRO A 422 -18.90 -17.92 -2.08
N GLU A 423 -20.14 -17.72 -2.50
CA GLU A 423 -21.08 -18.81 -2.69
C GLU A 423 -20.54 -19.77 -3.77
N CYS A 424 -20.45 -21.07 -3.44
CA CYS A 424 -20.12 -22.15 -4.35
C CYS A 424 -20.71 -23.47 -3.82
N LYS A 425 -20.88 -24.47 -4.69
CA LYS A 425 -21.40 -25.80 -4.30
C LYS A 425 -20.31 -26.73 -3.79
N THR A 426 -19.11 -26.69 -4.38
CA THR A 426 -18.01 -27.59 -4.04
C THR A 426 -16.79 -26.81 -3.57
N LEU A 427 -16.40 -26.98 -2.31
CA LEU A 427 -15.19 -26.36 -1.76
C LEU A 427 -14.02 -27.35 -1.81
N TRP A 428 -13.04 -27.09 -2.67
CA TRP A 428 -11.81 -27.86 -2.80
C TRP A 428 -10.71 -27.26 -1.92
N MET A 429 -10.23 -27.99 -0.93
CA MET A 429 -9.15 -27.63 -0.01
C MET A 429 -7.89 -28.41 -0.37
N LEU A 430 -6.96 -27.81 -1.14
CA LEU A 430 -5.74 -28.49 -1.56
C LEU A 430 -4.56 -28.08 -0.66
N ALA A 431 -3.98 -29.06 0.02
CA ALA A 431 -2.88 -28.91 0.97
C ALA A 431 -1.62 -29.64 0.50
N THR A 432 -0.44 -29.10 0.83
CA THR A 432 0.85 -29.83 0.71
C THR A 432 1.68 -29.76 1.99
N GLY A 433 2.13 -30.92 2.49
CA GLY A 433 2.93 -31.02 3.71
C GLY A 433 2.20 -30.47 4.94
N THR A 434 2.84 -29.54 5.68
CA THR A 434 2.29 -28.96 6.93
C THR A 434 1.13 -27.99 6.71
N ALA A 435 0.94 -27.49 5.48
CA ALA A 435 -0.15 -26.59 5.10
C ALA A 435 -1.55 -27.23 5.11
N LEU A 436 -1.68 -28.41 5.71
CA LEU A 436 -2.93 -29.05 6.08
C LEU A 436 -3.60 -28.35 7.28
N GLY A 437 -2.82 -27.72 8.16
CA GLY A 437 -3.28 -27.07 9.40
C GLY A 437 -4.54 -26.19 9.29
N PRO A 438 -4.59 -25.16 8.42
CA PRO A 438 -5.74 -24.25 8.39
C PRO A 438 -7.04 -24.95 7.96
N TYR A 439 -6.95 -26.00 7.12
CA TYR A 439 -8.11 -26.80 6.72
C TYR A 439 -8.59 -27.69 7.86
N LEU A 440 -7.69 -28.29 8.65
CA LEU A 440 -8.08 -29.03 9.85
C LEU A 440 -8.74 -28.12 10.89
N SER A 441 -8.28 -26.87 11.04
CA SER A 441 -8.91 -25.88 11.91
C SER A 441 -10.35 -25.59 11.47
N ILE A 442 -10.56 -25.32 10.17
CA ILE A 442 -11.88 -25.09 9.57
C ILE A 442 -12.80 -26.31 9.75
N LEU A 443 -12.33 -27.51 9.47
CA LEU A 443 -13.13 -28.74 9.52
C LEU A 443 -13.42 -29.23 10.96
N GLN A 444 -12.58 -28.90 11.94
CA GLN A 444 -12.90 -29.18 13.35
C GLN A 444 -13.95 -28.21 13.90
N GLU A 445 -13.83 -26.92 13.63
CA GLU A 445 -14.79 -25.88 14.06
C GLU A 445 -16.16 -26.09 13.40
N GLY A 446 -16.17 -26.33 12.08
CA GLY A 446 -17.34 -26.77 11.33
C GLY A 446 -18.41 -25.72 11.04
N LYS A 447 -18.28 -24.51 11.58
CA LYS A 447 -19.11 -23.32 11.30
C LYS A 447 -19.11 -22.98 9.81
N ASP A 448 -20.28 -22.63 9.26
CA ASP A 448 -20.49 -22.16 7.87
C ASP A 448 -20.11 -23.20 6.79
N LEU A 449 -19.90 -24.46 7.17
CA LEU A 449 -19.74 -25.58 6.23
C LEU A 449 -21.08 -26.13 5.72
N GLU A 450 -22.20 -25.77 6.35
CA GLU A 450 -23.54 -26.13 5.92
C GLU A 450 -23.86 -25.63 4.50
N ARG A 451 -23.33 -24.47 4.11
CA ARG A 451 -23.65 -23.76 2.85
C ARG A 451 -23.19 -24.47 1.57
N PHE A 452 -22.13 -25.28 1.66
CA PHE A 452 -21.61 -26.05 0.52
C PHE A 452 -22.46 -27.31 0.30
N GLU A 453 -22.49 -27.86 -0.91
CA GLU A 453 -23.06 -29.20 -1.18
C GLU A 453 -22.02 -30.30 -0.97
N ASN A 454 -20.76 -30.04 -1.35
CA ASN A 454 -19.63 -30.95 -1.19
C ASN A 454 -18.40 -30.19 -0.68
N ILE A 455 -17.54 -30.88 0.07
CA ILE A 455 -16.23 -30.40 0.50
C ILE A 455 -15.20 -31.47 0.15
N VAL A 456 -14.06 -31.09 -0.41
CA VAL A 456 -12.98 -32.01 -0.76
C VAL A 456 -11.71 -31.58 -0.05
N LEU A 457 -11.14 -32.45 0.79
CA LEU A 457 -9.83 -32.23 1.41
C LEU A 457 -8.78 -33.09 0.70
N LEU A 458 -7.83 -32.44 0.04
CA LEU A 458 -6.67 -33.10 -0.54
C LEU A 458 -5.42 -32.82 0.30
N HIS A 459 -4.71 -33.88 0.68
CA HIS A 459 -3.39 -33.77 1.33
C HIS A 459 -2.31 -34.44 0.49
N ALA A 460 -1.37 -33.64 0.00
CA ALA A 460 -0.27 -34.10 -0.84
C ALA A 460 1.09 -34.03 -0.12
N VAL A 461 1.84 -35.13 -0.15
CA VAL A 461 3.08 -35.31 0.62
C VAL A 461 4.19 -36.01 -0.20
N ARG A 462 5.35 -36.28 0.41
CA ARG A 462 6.44 -37.02 -0.25
C ARG A 462 6.23 -38.51 -0.10
N TYR A 463 6.06 -38.98 1.14
CA TYR A 463 5.90 -40.37 1.53
C TYR A 463 4.63 -40.55 2.36
N ALA A 464 4.06 -41.76 2.40
CA ALA A 464 2.86 -42.04 3.19
C ALA A 464 3.07 -41.89 4.70
N SER A 465 4.33 -41.97 5.18
CA SER A 465 4.72 -41.60 6.54
C SER A 465 4.42 -40.15 6.91
N ASP A 466 4.33 -39.26 5.93
CA ASP A 466 4.11 -37.81 6.13
C ASP A 466 2.60 -37.48 6.27
N LEU A 467 1.70 -38.46 6.13
CA LEU A 467 0.24 -38.32 6.24
C LEU A 467 -0.22 -38.25 7.71
N SER A 468 0.48 -37.45 8.52
CA SER A 468 0.40 -37.41 9.98
C SER A 468 -1.02 -37.33 10.56
N TYR A 469 -1.89 -36.50 9.97
CA TYR A 469 -3.26 -36.29 10.44
C TYR A 469 -4.30 -37.13 9.69
N LEU A 470 -3.92 -38.12 8.88
CA LEU A 470 -4.87 -38.99 8.18
C LEU A 470 -5.94 -39.62 9.11
N PRO A 471 -5.64 -40.06 10.36
CA PRO A 471 -6.67 -40.53 11.28
C PRO A 471 -7.73 -39.45 11.61
N LEU A 472 -7.30 -38.22 11.92
CA LEU A 472 -8.20 -37.09 12.19
C LEU A 472 -8.99 -36.69 10.94
N MET A 473 -8.37 -36.76 9.76
CA MET A 473 -9.06 -36.52 8.50
C MET A 473 -10.20 -37.55 8.33
N ILE A 474 -9.93 -38.85 8.52
CA ILE A 474 -10.95 -39.91 8.43
C ILE A 474 -12.10 -39.67 9.43
N GLU A 475 -11.79 -39.35 10.69
CA GLU A 475 -12.79 -38.98 11.72
C GLU A 475 -13.69 -37.83 11.26
N LEU A 476 -13.11 -36.78 10.66
CA LEU A 476 -13.85 -35.64 10.12
C LEU A 476 -14.74 -36.06 8.93
N GLN A 477 -14.28 -36.96 8.06
CA GLN A 477 -15.08 -37.48 6.94
C GLN A 477 -16.28 -38.31 7.41
N GLU A 478 -16.11 -39.10 8.48
CA GLU A 478 -17.22 -39.81 9.13
C GLU A 478 -18.21 -38.82 9.79
N ARG A 479 -17.70 -37.81 10.52
CA ARG A 479 -18.50 -36.72 11.11
C ARG A 479 -19.34 -35.98 10.07
N TYR A 480 -18.81 -35.76 8.87
CA TYR A 480 -19.50 -35.08 7.77
C TYR A 480 -20.30 -35.99 6.83
N GLN A 481 -20.44 -37.29 7.14
CA GLN A 481 -21.40 -38.21 6.51
C GLN A 481 -21.39 -38.18 4.96
N GLY A 482 -20.21 -38.18 4.35
CA GLY A 482 -20.02 -38.17 2.90
C GLY A 482 -20.11 -36.79 2.22
N LYS A 483 -20.44 -35.72 2.97
CA LYS A 483 -20.32 -34.33 2.49
C LYS A 483 -18.86 -33.90 2.31
N LEU A 484 -18.00 -34.30 3.26
CA LEU A 484 -16.55 -34.23 3.12
C LEU A 484 -16.05 -35.47 2.39
N ARG A 485 -15.15 -35.29 1.43
CA ARG A 485 -14.41 -36.36 0.73
C ARG A 485 -12.92 -36.10 0.87
N ILE A 486 -12.14 -37.15 1.10
CA ILE A 486 -10.68 -37.05 1.27
C ILE A 486 -9.96 -37.71 0.10
N GLN A 487 -8.92 -37.07 -0.40
CA GLN A 487 -7.94 -37.70 -1.29
C GLN A 487 -6.51 -37.42 -0.81
N THR A 488 -5.76 -38.48 -0.51
CA THR A 488 -4.32 -38.41 -0.26
C THR A 488 -3.54 -38.50 -1.58
N VAL A 489 -2.42 -37.79 -1.67
CA VAL A 489 -1.49 -37.87 -2.80
C VAL A 489 -0.07 -38.07 -2.26
N VAL A 490 0.64 -39.06 -2.79
CA VAL A 490 2.03 -39.36 -2.42
C VAL A 490 2.93 -39.19 -3.64
N SER A 491 4.02 -38.44 -3.51
CA SER A 491 4.81 -37.99 -4.68
C SER A 491 6.12 -38.76 -4.92
N ARG A 492 6.46 -39.72 -4.05
CA ARG A 492 7.70 -40.53 -4.14
C ARG A 492 7.51 -42.04 -4.10
N GLU A 493 6.30 -42.52 -3.85
CA GLU A 493 5.93 -43.94 -3.79
C GLU A 493 4.45 -44.14 -4.14
N THR A 494 4.04 -45.37 -4.38
CA THR A 494 2.65 -45.74 -4.69
C THR A 494 2.07 -46.55 -3.53
N VAL A 495 0.98 -46.06 -2.94
CA VAL A 495 0.32 -46.65 -1.77
C VAL A 495 -1.19 -46.75 -2.02
N ALA A 496 -1.80 -47.87 -1.64
CA ALA A 496 -3.21 -48.12 -1.85
C ALA A 496 -4.10 -47.00 -1.24
N GLY A 497 -5.13 -46.57 -1.99
CA GLY A 497 -6.01 -45.46 -1.61
C GLY A 497 -5.43 -44.05 -1.89
N SER A 498 -4.13 -43.92 -2.17
CA SER A 498 -3.51 -42.64 -2.51
C SER A 498 -3.21 -42.52 -4.01
N LEU A 499 -3.42 -41.34 -4.58
CA LEU A 499 -2.91 -41.04 -5.93
C LEU A 499 -1.39 -40.88 -5.88
N THR A 500 -0.69 -41.25 -6.97
CA THR A 500 0.77 -41.08 -7.08
C THR A 500 1.10 -39.89 -7.98
N GLY A 501 1.88 -38.91 -7.52
CA GLY A 501 2.40 -37.85 -8.38
C GLY A 501 2.33 -36.43 -7.80
N ARG A 502 2.04 -35.44 -8.66
CA ARG A 502 1.93 -34.00 -8.31
C ARG A 502 0.51 -33.50 -8.58
N VAL A 503 -0.03 -32.71 -7.64
CA VAL A 503 -1.41 -32.17 -7.71
C VAL A 503 -1.77 -31.49 -9.04
N PRO A 504 -0.94 -30.63 -9.66
CA PRO A 504 -1.27 -30.04 -10.97
C PRO A 504 -1.45 -31.11 -12.06
N ALA A 505 -0.54 -32.09 -12.15
CA ALA A 505 -0.59 -33.12 -13.18
C ALA A 505 -1.84 -34.02 -13.04
N LEU A 506 -2.29 -34.28 -11.81
CA LEU A 506 -3.49 -35.07 -11.52
C LEU A 506 -4.81 -34.30 -11.84
N ILE A 507 -4.78 -32.97 -11.85
CA ILE A 507 -5.88 -32.10 -12.34
C ILE A 507 -5.83 -31.99 -13.87
N GLU A 508 -4.63 -32.00 -14.46
CA GLU A 508 -4.44 -31.94 -15.90
C GLU A 508 -4.88 -33.24 -16.59
N SER A 509 -4.58 -34.40 -16.01
CA SER A 509 -5.07 -35.71 -16.48
C SER A 509 -6.51 -36.04 -16.11
N GLY A 510 -7.09 -35.30 -15.15
CA GLY A 510 -8.44 -35.56 -14.60
C GLY A 510 -8.50 -36.73 -13.62
N GLU A 511 -7.36 -37.33 -13.25
CA GLU A 511 -7.28 -38.39 -12.25
C GLU A 511 -7.79 -37.95 -10.87
N LEU A 512 -7.61 -36.68 -10.51
CA LEU A 512 -8.11 -36.15 -9.24
C LEU A 512 -9.65 -36.07 -9.22
N GLU A 513 -10.27 -35.44 -10.23
CA GLU A 513 -11.73 -35.39 -10.36
C GLU A 513 -12.34 -36.80 -10.42
N ALA A 514 -11.69 -37.73 -11.13
CA ALA A 514 -12.12 -39.12 -11.24
C ALA A 514 -12.07 -39.89 -9.91
N ALA A 515 -11.01 -39.70 -9.11
CA ALA A 515 -10.87 -40.36 -7.81
C ALA A 515 -11.84 -39.81 -6.75
N VAL A 516 -12.08 -38.50 -6.75
CA VAL A 516 -13.01 -37.83 -5.81
C VAL A 516 -14.48 -37.99 -6.22
N GLY A 517 -14.74 -38.21 -7.51
CA GLY A 517 -16.10 -38.29 -8.08
C GLY A 517 -16.82 -36.93 -8.05
N LEU A 518 -16.08 -35.85 -8.32
CA LEU A 518 -16.60 -34.47 -8.44
C LEU A 518 -15.81 -33.71 -9.52
N PRO A 519 -16.47 -32.84 -10.32
CA PRO A 519 -15.77 -31.93 -11.23
C PRO A 519 -15.12 -30.76 -10.48
N MET A 520 -14.08 -30.19 -11.10
CA MET A 520 -13.49 -28.91 -10.69
C MET A 520 -13.71 -27.89 -11.82
N ASP A 521 -14.82 -27.15 -11.71
CA ASP A 521 -15.34 -26.26 -12.76
C ASP A 521 -15.64 -24.83 -12.26
N ILE A 522 -15.93 -23.93 -13.19
CA ILE A 522 -16.13 -22.50 -12.92
C ILE A 522 -17.49 -22.18 -12.28
N ASP A 523 -18.51 -23.01 -12.52
CA ASP A 523 -19.90 -22.74 -12.14
C ASP A 523 -20.23 -23.23 -10.72
N THR A 524 -19.52 -24.26 -10.24
CA THR A 524 -19.82 -24.95 -8.99
C THR A 524 -18.71 -24.89 -7.94
N SER A 525 -17.45 -24.76 -8.37
CA SER A 525 -16.30 -25.04 -7.50
C SER A 525 -15.51 -23.80 -7.09
N HIS A 526 -15.05 -23.78 -5.83
CA HIS A 526 -14.01 -22.86 -5.36
C HIS A 526 -12.83 -23.65 -4.81
N VAL A 527 -11.61 -23.23 -5.16
CA VAL A 527 -10.36 -23.93 -4.84
C VAL A 527 -9.51 -23.09 -3.89
N MET A 528 -9.35 -23.58 -2.67
CA MET A 528 -8.36 -23.10 -1.71
C MET A 528 -7.04 -23.85 -1.92
N LEU A 529 -5.92 -23.12 -1.92
CA LEU A 529 -4.58 -23.65 -2.17
C LEU A 529 -3.60 -23.22 -1.08
N CYS A 530 -2.95 -24.17 -0.40
CA CYS A 530 -1.93 -23.86 0.60
C CYS A 530 -0.73 -24.83 0.56
N GLY A 531 0.46 -24.30 0.88
CA GLY A 531 1.70 -25.06 1.04
C GLY A 531 2.77 -24.72 0.01
N ASN A 532 3.35 -25.75 -0.62
CA ASN A 532 4.54 -25.62 -1.46
C ASN A 532 4.35 -24.54 -2.55
N PRO A 533 5.17 -23.47 -2.58
CA PRO A 533 4.97 -22.35 -3.49
C PRO A 533 4.96 -22.73 -4.98
N GLN A 534 5.63 -23.81 -5.38
CA GLN A 534 5.56 -24.27 -6.76
C GLN A 534 4.23 -24.96 -7.05
N MET A 535 3.73 -25.85 -6.18
CA MET A 535 2.40 -26.46 -6.33
C MET A 535 1.31 -25.39 -6.46
N VAL A 536 1.31 -24.39 -5.57
CA VAL A 536 0.29 -23.33 -5.59
C VAL A 536 0.35 -22.52 -6.90
N ARG A 537 1.54 -22.17 -7.39
CA ARG A 537 1.70 -21.46 -8.67
C ARG A 537 1.28 -22.32 -9.87
N ASP A 538 1.75 -23.56 -9.93
CA ASP A 538 1.46 -24.51 -11.01
C ASP A 538 -0.06 -24.72 -11.13
N THR A 539 -0.74 -25.03 -10.02
CA THR A 539 -2.20 -25.25 -10.00
C THR A 539 -2.98 -23.97 -10.34
N GLN A 540 -2.56 -22.78 -9.87
CA GLN A 540 -3.23 -21.53 -10.25
C GLN A 540 -3.13 -21.23 -11.75
N GLN A 541 -1.97 -21.51 -12.37
CA GLN A 541 -1.81 -21.28 -13.80
C GLN A 541 -2.57 -22.33 -14.62
N LEU A 542 -2.52 -23.62 -14.23
CA LEU A 542 -3.28 -24.70 -14.85
C LEU A 542 -4.80 -24.45 -14.84
N LEU A 543 -5.38 -24.09 -13.68
CA LEU A 543 -6.82 -23.86 -13.55
C LEU A 543 -7.28 -22.61 -14.29
N LYS A 544 -6.45 -21.57 -14.35
CA LYS A 544 -6.69 -20.39 -15.19
C LYS A 544 -6.70 -20.75 -16.67
N ASP A 545 -5.72 -21.51 -17.14
CA ASP A 545 -5.53 -21.75 -18.57
C ASP A 545 -6.46 -22.87 -19.11
N THR A 546 -6.77 -23.90 -18.31
CA THR A 546 -7.58 -25.06 -18.73
C THR A 546 -9.03 -25.06 -18.24
N ARG A 547 -9.33 -24.36 -17.15
CA ARG A 547 -10.69 -24.26 -16.56
C ARG A 547 -11.23 -22.82 -16.51
N GLN A 548 -10.49 -21.83 -17.05
CA GLN A 548 -10.83 -20.39 -17.04
C GLN A 548 -11.00 -19.78 -15.63
N MET A 549 -10.52 -20.46 -14.58
CA MET A 549 -10.76 -20.04 -13.20
C MET A 549 -9.96 -18.78 -12.85
N ALA A 550 -10.64 -17.67 -12.55
CA ALA A 550 -10.01 -16.45 -12.06
C ALA A 550 -9.61 -16.55 -10.57
N LYS A 551 -8.48 -15.94 -10.19
CA LYS A 551 -8.13 -15.71 -8.77
C LYS A 551 -9.16 -14.83 -8.08
N HIS A 552 -9.63 -15.28 -6.91
CA HIS A 552 -10.55 -14.57 -6.04
C HIS A 552 -9.95 -13.27 -5.49
N LEU A 553 -10.76 -12.22 -5.44
CA LEU A 553 -10.53 -10.99 -4.66
C LEU A 553 -11.88 -10.53 -4.09
N ARG A 554 -11.93 -9.99 -2.86
CA ARG A 554 -13.16 -9.43 -2.23
C ARG A 554 -14.02 -8.48 -3.09
N ARG A 555 -13.45 -7.93 -4.17
CA ARG A 555 -14.08 -6.96 -5.10
C ARG A 555 -14.28 -7.48 -6.53
N ARG A 556 -13.74 -8.67 -6.81
CA ARG A 556 -13.93 -9.40 -8.06
C ARG A 556 -13.96 -10.88 -7.67
N PRO A 557 -15.15 -11.42 -7.34
CA PRO A 557 -15.32 -12.84 -7.10
C PRO A 557 -14.68 -13.67 -8.20
N GLY A 558 -14.22 -14.83 -7.79
CA GLY A 558 -13.44 -15.77 -8.58
C GLY A 558 -13.19 -17.00 -7.72
N HIS A 559 -12.68 -18.03 -8.35
CA HIS A 559 -12.84 -19.43 -7.97
C HIS A 559 -11.59 -20.01 -7.29
N MET A 560 -10.59 -19.17 -6.99
CA MET A 560 -9.34 -19.60 -6.35
C MET A 560 -8.86 -18.65 -5.25
N THR A 561 -8.73 -19.17 -4.03
CA THR A 561 -8.05 -18.51 -2.89
C THR A 561 -6.72 -19.21 -2.63
N ALA A 562 -5.66 -18.48 -2.29
CA ALA A 562 -4.35 -19.08 -2.05
C ALA A 562 -3.56 -18.38 -0.93
N GLU A 563 -2.86 -19.18 -0.13
CA GLU A 563 -1.97 -18.73 0.93
C GLU A 563 -0.50 -19.11 0.61
N HIS A 564 0.42 -18.26 1.07
CA HIS A 564 1.85 -18.33 0.77
C HIS A 564 2.67 -18.08 2.05
N TYR A 565 2.71 -19.04 2.98
CA TYR A 565 3.68 -19.06 4.08
C TYR A 565 4.86 -19.97 3.73
N TRP A 566 5.96 -19.37 3.25
CA TRP A 566 7.28 -19.98 3.07
C TRP A 566 8.36 -18.89 3.20
#